data_AF-A0A671UP37-F1
#
_entry.id   AF-A0A671UP37-F1
#
_cell.length_a   1.000
_cell.length_b   1.000
_cell.length_c   1.000
_cell.angle_alpha   90.00
_cell.angle_beta   90.00
_cell.angle_gamma   90.00
#
_symmetry.space_group_name_H-M   'P 1'
#
loop_
_entity.id
_entity.type
_entity.pdbx_description
1 polymer ?
#
loop_
_entity_poly.entity_id
_entity_poly.type
_entity_poly.pdbx_seq_one_letter_code
_entity_poly.pdbx_strand_id
1 'polypeptide(L)'
;MTVNTVMTPSMTSSNSMSSGYCSLDDESEDFTFFTAKTSFFRKPRQAAKKTEAKEEEDEGTKDLSEEEVQTRIEEYNAQISENGMKLATDGSYTGFIKVHLRLSRPVTVPAVEAAGSEGASRPTGSHNQAPSEGQTVTDCGPSEKRTSFYLPCDCVKQLHISSLTTTREVIQGLLKKFMVLDNPRKFALYRQTHRDGQDLFQKLPLCERPLLLRLIAGPDPDHLSFVLKENETGEVEWHAFSVPELQNFLVILEKEEAERVRAVEHKYTMYRQKLQRALQQHDP
;
A
#
# COMPACT_ATOMS: atom_id res chain seq x y z
N MET A 1 22.58 -21.79 73.48
CA MET A 1 23.63 -21.20 74.33
C MET A 1 24.79 -20.79 73.44
N THR A 2 25.46 -19.70 73.84
CA THR A 2 26.70 -19.09 73.32
C THR A 2 26.68 -18.45 71.92
N VAL A 3 26.30 -17.18 71.95
CA VAL A 3 26.93 -16.05 71.25
C VAL A 3 28.47 -16.10 71.30
N ASN A 4 29.11 -15.59 70.24
CA ASN A 4 30.29 -14.74 70.39
C ASN A 4 30.49 -13.83 69.16
N THR A 5 30.51 -12.54 69.46
CA THR A 5 30.84 -11.40 68.59
C THR A 5 32.28 -11.01 68.86
N VAL A 6 33.09 -10.70 67.85
CA VAL A 6 34.27 -9.82 67.98
C VAL A 6 34.35 -8.89 66.77
N MET A 7 34.61 -7.61 67.07
CA MET A 7 34.69 -6.45 66.19
C MET A 7 36.15 -6.10 65.82
N THR A 8 36.30 -5.51 64.61
CA THR A 8 37.22 -4.42 64.15
C THR A 8 38.74 -4.69 64.02
N PRO A 9 39.56 -3.86 63.27
CA PRO A 9 39.28 -2.55 62.63
C PRO A 9 39.82 -2.29 61.19
N SER A 10 39.07 -1.44 60.46
CA SER A 10 39.39 -0.11 59.90
C SER A 10 40.70 0.27 59.17
N MET A 11 40.48 1.05 58.08
CA MET A 11 41.29 2.09 57.39
C MET A 11 42.23 1.65 56.25
N THR A 12 41.94 2.03 55.00
CA THR A 12 42.31 3.33 54.37
C THR A 12 41.81 3.42 52.91
N SER A 13 41.11 4.52 52.61
CA SER A 13 41.10 5.34 51.38
C SER A 13 41.52 4.74 50.02
N SER A 14 40.65 4.85 49.00
CA SER A 14 40.78 5.80 47.86
C SER A 14 39.77 5.48 46.76
N ASN A 15 39.07 6.52 46.27
CA ASN A 15 38.22 6.49 45.08
C ASN A 15 38.96 6.00 43.83
N SER A 16 38.28 5.23 42.98
CA SER A 16 38.21 5.48 41.52
C SER A 16 37.12 4.63 40.88
N MET A 17 36.11 5.30 40.33
CA MET A 17 35.10 4.72 39.47
C MET A 17 35.74 4.30 38.15
N SER A 18 35.52 3.07 37.70
CA SER A 18 35.53 2.77 36.26
C SER A 18 34.61 1.59 35.98
N SER A 19 33.49 1.92 35.35
CA SER A 19 32.47 1.01 34.83
C SER A 19 33.05 0.33 33.58
N GLY A 20 33.51 -0.90 33.72
CA GLY A 20 33.85 -1.78 32.59
C GLY A 20 32.60 -2.42 32.03
N TYR A 21 31.95 -1.74 31.10
CA TYR A 21 30.87 -2.26 30.26
C TYR A 21 31.39 -3.42 29.42
N CYS A 22 30.85 -4.61 29.65
CA CYS A 22 30.99 -5.75 28.74
C CYS A 22 29.83 -5.66 27.73
N SER A 23 29.96 -4.78 26.73
CA SER A 23 29.04 -4.78 25.57
C SER A 23 29.61 -5.73 24.54
N LEU A 24 29.09 -6.96 24.54
CA LEU A 24 29.03 -7.78 23.35
C LEU A 24 28.05 -7.05 22.41
N ASP A 25 28.58 -6.28 21.47
CA ASP A 25 27.78 -5.74 20.39
C ASP A 25 27.38 -6.91 19.49
N ASP A 26 26.19 -7.41 19.80
CA ASP A 26 25.32 -8.22 18.97
C ASP A 26 24.83 -7.34 17.81
N GLU A 27 25.67 -7.11 16.79
CA GLU A 27 25.22 -6.55 15.50
C GLU A 27 24.65 -7.67 14.61
N SER A 28 23.69 -8.43 15.13
CA SER A 28 22.67 -9.07 14.30
C SER A 28 21.60 -8.02 13.95
N GLU A 29 22.00 -6.97 13.24
CA GLU A 29 21.04 -6.10 12.59
C GLU A 29 20.56 -6.81 11.31
N ASP A 30 19.37 -7.34 11.47
CA ASP A 30 18.40 -7.72 10.47
C ASP A 30 18.28 -6.62 9.39
N PHE A 31 19.10 -6.67 8.34
CA PHE A 31 18.93 -5.82 7.16
C PHE A 31 18.46 -6.67 5.99
N THR A 32 17.15 -6.89 5.97
CA THR A 32 16.40 -7.20 4.76
C THR A 32 16.59 -6.05 3.75
N PHE A 33 17.60 -6.16 2.89
CA PHE A 33 17.73 -5.25 1.77
C PHE A 33 16.58 -5.50 0.80
N PHE A 34 15.68 -4.54 0.69
CA PHE A 34 14.61 -4.50 -0.31
C PHE A 34 15.25 -4.34 -1.70
N THR A 35 15.71 -5.46 -2.23
CA THR A 35 16.11 -5.59 -3.62
C THR A 35 14.81 -5.84 -4.38
N ALA A 36 14.45 -4.97 -5.33
CA ALA A 36 13.41 -5.31 -6.29
C ALA A 36 13.78 -6.68 -6.86
N LYS A 37 12.92 -7.69 -6.66
CA LYS A 37 13.16 -9.04 -7.18
C LYS A 37 13.12 -8.97 -8.70
N THR A 38 14.26 -8.70 -9.32
CA THR A 38 14.44 -8.95 -10.74
C THR A 38 14.63 -10.46 -10.88
N SER A 39 13.60 -11.12 -11.38
CA SER A 39 13.64 -12.54 -11.71
C SER A 39 14.66 -12.74 -12.84
N PHE A 40 15.83 -13.26 -12.48
CA PHE A 40 16.91 -13.58 -13.41
C PHE A 40 16.48 -14.59 -14.49
N PHE A 41 16.73 -14.20 -15.75
CA PHE A 41 17.09 -15.00 -16.93
C PHE A 41 16.67 -16.49 -16.98
N ARG A 42 15.61 -16.78 -17.77
CA ARG A 42 15.57 -18.00 -18.59
C ARG A 42 15.95 -17.65 -20.02
N LYS A 43 17.00 -18.30 -20.54
CA LYS A 43 17.50 -18.16 -21.91
C LYS A 43 16.63 -19.01 -22.86
N PRO A 44 15.92 -18.44 -23.84
CA PRO A 44 15.27 -19.24 -24.88
C PRO A 44 16.28 -19.57 -25.98
N ARG A 45 16.31 -20.84 -26.40
CA ARG A 45 16.95 -21.25 -27.66
C ARG A 45 16.24 -20.56 -28.82
N GLN A 46 17.03 -19.97 -29.72
CA GLN A 46 16.55 -19.36 -30.95
C GLN A 46 15.85 -20.40 -31.83
N ALA A 47 14.57 -20.17 -32.11
CA ALA A 47 13.89 -20.70 -33.28
C ALA A 47 13.10 -19.56 -33.91
N ALA A 48 13.47 -19.20 -35.14
CA ALA A 48 12.87 -18.14 -35.91
C ALA A 48 11.36 -18.35 -36.06
N LYS A 49 10.55 -17.38 -35.61
CA LYS A 49 9.15 -17.23 -36.01
C LYS A 49 8.82 -15.76 -36.20
N LYS A 50 8.01 -15.55 -37.23
CA LYS A 50 7.65 -14.31 -37.92
C LYS A 50 7.11 -13.25 -36.96
N THR A 51 7.39 -12.01 -37.32
CA THR A 51 6.75 -10.79 -36.86
C THR A 51 5.24 -10.93 -36.99
N GLU A 52 4.55 -11.08 -35.87
CA GLU A 52 3.15 -10.75 -35.72
C GLU A 52 3.09 -9.73 -34.59
N ALA A 53 2.69 -8.50 -34.93
CA ALA A 53 2.30 -7.50 -33.98
C ALA A 53 1.13 -8.08 -33.20
N LYS A 54 1.40 -8.59 -32.00
CA LYS A 54 0.35 -8.92 -31.04
C LYS A 54 -0.05 -7.60 -30.40
N GLU A 55 -0.95 -6.91 -31.09
CA GLU A 55 -1.87 -6.00 -30.44
C GLU A 55 -2.45 -6.77 -29.25
N GLU A 56 -2.19 -6.31 -28.02
CA GLU A 56 -3.07 -6.69 -26.93
C GLU A 56 -4.41 -6.09 -27.32
N GLU A 57 -5.25 -6.92 -27.93
CA GLU A 57 -6.69 -6.68 -27.98
C GLU A 57 -7.08 -6.30 -26.55
N ASP A 58 -7.47 -5.04 -26.41
CA ASP A 58 -8.44 -4.60 -25.43
C ASP A 58 -9.60 -5.61 -25.55
N GLU A 59 -9.53 -6.71 -24.79
CA GLU A 59 -10.58 -7.71 -24.70
C GLU A 59 -11.69 -7.08 -23.85
N GLY A 60 -12.17 -5.93 -24.34
CA GLY A 60 -13.29 -5.19 -23.81
C GLY A 60 -14.46 -6.12 -23.78
N THR A 61 -15.14 -6.16 -22.64
CA THR A 61 -16.33 -6.98 -22.48
C THR A 61 -17.29 -6.76 -23.65
N LYS A 62 -17.58 -7.82 -24.42
CA LYS A 62 -18.48 -7.76 -25.60
C LYS A 62 -19.78 -7.05 -25.22
N ASP A 63 -20.13 -6.03 -26.01
CA ASP A 63 -21.42 -5.35 -25.87
C ASP A 63 -22.55 -6.34 -26.21
N LEU A 64 -23.47 -6.53 -25.27
CA LEU A 64 -24.66 -7.36 -25.43
C LEU A 64 -25.74 -6.57 -26.17
N SER A 65 -26.56 -7.26 -26.97
CA SER A 65 -27.76 -6.64 -27.55
C SER A 65 -28.81 -6.34 -26.47
N GLU A 66 -29.77 -5.47 -26.77
CA GLU A 66 -30.83 -5.11 -25.81
C GLU A 66 -31.68 -6.34 -25.41
N GLU A 67 -32.00 -7.21 -26.38
CA GLU A 67 -32.73 -8.47 -26.14
C GLU A 67 -31.93 -9.45 -25.25
N GLU A 68 -30.61 -9.53 -25.46
CA GLU A 68 -29.72 -10.35 -24.63
C GLU A 68 -29.62 -9.81 -23.21
N VAL A 69 -29.55 -8.48 -23.05
CA VAL A 69 -29.54 -7.83 -21.74
C VAL A 69 -30.84 -8.12 -21.00
N GLN A 70 -31.99 -7.98 -21.65
CA GLN A 70 -33.28 -8.28 -21.03
C GLN A 70 -33.34 -9.73 -20.55
N THR A 71 -32.99 -10.67 -21.42
CA THR A 71 -33.00 -12.11 -21.09
C THR A 71 -32.07 -12.42 -19.93
N ARG A 72 -30.84 -11.89 -19.95
CA ARG A 72 -29.86 -12.05 -18.86
C ARG A 72 -30.35 -11.45 -17.54
N ILE A 73 -31.05 -10.31 -17.57
CA ILE A 73 -31.60 -9.70 -16.35
C ILE A 73 -32.71 -10.58 -15.76
N GLU A 74 -33.58 -11.15 -16.60
CA GLU A 74 -34.62 -12.08 -16.16
C GLU A 74 -34.01 -13.34 -15.52
N GLU A 75 -33.01 -13.95 -16.18
CA GLU A 75 -32.27 -15.10 -15.66
C GLU A 75 -31.52 -14.79 -14.35
N TYR A 76 -30.90 -13.60 -14.27
CA TYR A 76 -30.18 -13.13 -13.08
C TYR A 76 -31.16 -12.94 -11.91
N ASN A 77 -32.29 -12.28 -12.15
CA ASN A 77 -33.29 -11.99 -11.13
C ASN A 77 -34.04 -13.24 -10.66
N ALA A 78 -34.17 -14.27 -11.50
CA ALA A 78 -34.77 -15.54 -11.11
C ALA A 78 -33.95 -16.29 -10.03
N GLN A 79 -32.66 -16.00 -9.91
CA GLN A 79 -31.74 -16.66 -8.98
C GLN A 79 -31.59 -15.92 -7.64
N ILE A 80 -32.16 -14.72 -7.49
CA ILE A 80 -32.01 -13.89 -6.28
C ILE A 80 -33.34 -13.33 -5.80
N SER A 81 -33.49 -13.26 -4.48
CA SER A 81 -34.71 -12.71 -3.86
C SER A 81 -34.67 -11.19 -3.68
N GLU A 82 -33.48 -10.62 -3.56
CA GLU A 82 -33.25 -9.20 -3.31
C GLU A 82 -32.09 -8.67 -4.16
N ASN A 83 -32.01 -7.36 -4.33
CA ASN A 83 -30.90 -6.69 -5.04
C ASN A 83 -30.76 -7.08 -6.52
N GLY A 84 -31.90 -7.33 -7.17
CA GLY A 84 -32.00 -7.58 -8.60
C GLY A 84 -31.59 -6.40 -9.48
N MET A 85 -31.42 -6.70 -10.77
CA MET A 85 -31.18 -5.70 -11.80
C MET A 85 -32.50 -5.19 -12.37
N LYS A 86 -32.51 -3.93 -12.79
CA LYS A 86 -33.68 -3.26 -13.38
C LYS A 86 -33.30 -2.66 -14.72
N LEU A 87 -34.02 -3.07 -15.77
CA LEU A 87 -33.94 -2.48 -17.10
C LEU A 87 -34.75 -1.18 -17.13
N ALA A 88 -34.18 -0.13 -17.72
CA ALA A 88 -34.83 1.14 -17.96
C ALA A 88 -35.32 1.22 -19.42
N THR A 89 -36.16 2.22 -19.71
CA THR A 89 -36.79 2.39 -21.04
C THR A 89 -35.82 2.81 -22.13
N ASP A 90 -34.62 3.26 -21.77
CA ASP A 90 -33.56 3.69 -22.68
C ASP A 90 -32.54 2.58 -22.99
N GLY A 91 -32.83 1.34 -22.59
CA GLY A 91 -31.94 0.19 -22.72
C GLY A 91 -30.82 0.15 -21.67
N SER A 92 -30.68 1.19 -20.83
CA SER A 92 -29.77 1.16 -19.70
C SER A 92 -30.32 0.26 -18.59
N TYR A 93 -29.46 -0.24 -17.71
CA TYR A 93 -29.89 -1.02 -16.57
C TYR A 93 -29.13 -0.63 -15.32
N THR A 94 -29.74 -0.89 -14.17
CA THR A 94 -29.15 -0.63 -12.85
C THR A 94 -29.16 -1.89 -12.02
N GLY A 95 -28.25 -1.98 -11.07
CA GLY A 95 -28.14 -3.15 -10.21
C GLY A 95 -27.08 -2.98 -9.14
N PHE A 96 -26.79 -4.07 -8.44
CA PHE A 96 -25.89 -4.05 -7.30
C PHE A 96 -24.62 -4.84 -7.57
N ILE A 97 -23.49 -4.31 -7.13
CA ILE A 97 -22.24 -5.05 -7.02
C ILE A 97 -21.72 -4.99 -5.58
N LYS A 98 -20.99 -6.03 -5.17
CA LYS A 98 -20.25 -6.05 -3.91
C LYS A 98 -18.76 -5.98 -4.22
N VAL A 99 -18.07 -5.01 -3.63
CA VAL A 99 -16.63 -4.82 -3.75
C VAL A 99 -15.98 -5.05 -2.40
N HIS A 100 -15.04 -5.97 -2.32
CA HIS A 100 -14.21 -6.17 -1.12
C HIS A 100 -13.07 -5.17 -1.14
N LEU A 101 -12.87 -4.43 -0.06
CA LEU A 101 -11.79 -3.47 0.08
C LEU A 101 -10.66 -4.13 0.86
N ARG A 102 -9.56 -4.43 0.15
CA ARG A 102 -8.31 -4.95 0.72
C ARG A 102 -7.22 -3.88 0.58
N LEU A 103 -7.30 -2.88 1.45
CA LEU A 103 -6.34 -1.78 1.49
C LEU A 103 -5.37 -2.02 2.65
N SER A 104 -4.07 -1.91 2.39
CA SER A 104 -3.00 -2.27 3.33
C SER A 104 -2.40 -1.08 4.08
N ARG A 105 -3.03 0.12 4.05
CA ARG A 105 -2.45 1.33 4.66
C ARG A 105 -3.36 2.06 5.65
N PRO A 106 -2.77 2.72 6.67
CA PRO A 106 -3.42 3.83 7.37
C PRO A 106 -3.72 4.94 6.36
N VAL A 107 -5.00 5.25 6.19
CA VAL A 107 -5.47 6.22 5.21
C VAL A 107 -5.39 7.62 5.81
N THR A 108 -4.85 8.57 5.06
CA THR A 108 -4.87 9.98 5.46
C THR A 108 -6.27 10.55 5.23
N VAL A 109 -6.89 11.10 6.28
CA VAL A 109 -8.13 11.88 6.19
C VAL A 109 -7.91 13.28 6.78
N PRO A 110 -8.68 14.30 6.38
CA PRO A 110 -8.65 15.61 7.04
C PRO A 110 -9.11 15.46 8.50
N ALA A 111 -8.46 16.17 9.43
CA ALA A 111 -8.90 16.20 10.81
C ALA A 111 -10.33 16.76 10.88
N VAL A 112 -11.26 15.97 11.42
CA VAL A 112 -12.58 16.46 11.80
C VAL A 112 -12.37 17.38 13.01
N GLU A 113 -12.42 18.69 12.78
CA GLU A 113 -12.67 19.62 13.87
C GLU A 113 -14.11 19.39 14.33
N ALA A 114 -14.25 18.80 15.51
CA ALA A 114 -15.53 18.67 16.18
C ALA A 114 -16.09 20.08 16.42
N ALA A 115 -16.95 20.53 15.51
CA ALA A 115 -17.80 21.69 15.71
C ALA A 115 -18.86 21.33 16.76
N GLY A 116 -18.45 21.39 18.04
CA GLY A 116 -19.36 21.44 19.17
C GLY A 116 -19.77 22.89 19.41
N SER A 117 -20.93 23.28 18.89
CA SER A 117 -21.67 24.44 19.36
C SER A 117 -22.52 24.01 20.54
N GLU A 118 -22.36 24.64 21.70
CA GLU A 118 -23.46 25.05 22.59
C GLU A 118 -22.97 25.94 23.75
N GLY A 119 -23.34 27.22 23.68
CA GLY A 119 -24.07 27.95 24.73
C GLY A 119 -23.53 28.09 26.16
N ALA A 120 -22.87 29.24 26.42
CA ALA A 120 -23.10 30.18 27.54
C ALA A 120 -23.04 29.73 29.03
N SER A 121 -22.04 30.22 29.76
CA SER A 121 -22.21 31.18 30.91
C SER A 121 -20.85 31.63 31.50
N ARG A 122 -20.76 32.94 31.84
CA ARG A 122 -19.60 33.71 32.38
C ARG A 122 -19.60 33.70 33.94
N PRO A 123 -18.78 34.50 34.71
CA PRO A 123 -17.41 35.06 34.58
C PRO A 123 -16.54 34.95 35.90
N THR A 124 -15.36 35.61 35.90
CA THR A 124 -14.48 36.12 37.01
C THR A 124 -13.25 35.26 37.37
N GLY A 125 -12.01 35.76 37.50
CA GLY A 125 -11.45 37.11 37.37
C GLY A 125 -9.90 37.16 37.45
N SER A 126 -9.32 38.23 36.88
CA SER A 126 -8.08 38.99 37.18
C SER A 126 -6.78 38.30 37.65
N HIS A 127 -5.70 38.41 36.86
CA HIS A 127 -4.56 39.29 37.21
C HIS A 127 -3.57 39.57 36.05
N ASN A 128 -2.85 40.68 36.18
CA ASN A 128 -2.16 41.50 35.17
C ASN A 128 -0.72 41.07 34.81
N GLN A 129 -0.22 41.37 33.59
CA GLN A 129 0.89 42.32 33.28
C GLN A 129 1.48 42.21 31.84
N ALA A 130 1.34 43.34 31.12
CA ALA A 130 2.26 44.06 30.20
C ALA A 130 3.06 43.38 29.04
N PRO A 131 3.35 44.13 27.95
CA PRO A 131 3.69 43.60 26.62
C PRO A 131 5.20 43.61 26.32
N SER A 132 5.66 42.70 25.47
CA SER A 132 6.99 42.78 24.87
C SER A 132 6.90 42.60 23.36
N GLU A 133 7.30 43.66 22.65
CA GLU A 133 7.46 43.74 21.22
C GLU A 133 8.63 42.85 20.76
N GLY A 134 8.48 42.18 19.63
CA GLY A 134 9.52 41.35 19.02
C GLY A 134 9.01 40.65 17.77
N GLN A 135 9.35 41.20 16.61
CA GLN A 135 9.08 40.65 15.28
C GLN A 135 9.62 39.21 15.14
N THR A 136 8.79 38.30 14.63
CA THR A 136 9.13 37.42 13.49
C THR A 136 7.84 36.92 12.86
N VAL A 137 7.57 37.37 11.64
CA VAL A 137 6.55 36.80 10.75
C VAL A 137 6.94 35.36 10.49
N THR A 138 6.27 34.43 11.17
CA THR A 138 6.30 33.02 10.80
C THR A 138 5.00 32.75 10.07
N ASP A 139 5.07 32.81 8.74
CA ASP A 139 4.05 32.28 7.85
C ASP A 139 4.04 30.75 8.01
N CYS A 140 3.33 30.28 9.03
CA CYS A 140 2.96 28.89 9.17
C CYS A 140 1.54 28.77 8.62
N GLY A 141 1.44 28.42 7.33
CA GLY A 141 0.21 27.91 6.75
C GLY A 141 -0.35 26.76 7.61
N PRO A 142 -1.67 26.53 7.57
CA PRO A 142 -2.30 25.57 8.47
C PRO A 142 -1.68 24.20 8.24
N SER A 143 -0.92 23.69 9.21
CA SER A 143 -0.49 22.30 9.19
C SER A 143 -1.77 21.48 9.39
N GLU A 144 -2.34 20.98 8.29
CA GLU A 144 -3.40 19.99 8.35
C GLU A 144 -2.92 18.83 9.22
N LYS A 145 -3.56 18.69 10.38
CA LYS A 145 -3.29 17.63 11.34
C LYS A 145 -3.66 16.30 10.66
N ARG A 146 -2.65 15.65 10.09
CA ARG A 146 -2.76 14.41 9.34
C ARG A 146 -3.04 13.25 10.29
N THR A 147 -4.31 12.92 10.52
CA THR A 147 -4.68 11.75 11.32
C THR A 147 -4.83 10.52 10.42
N SER A 148 -4.06 9.48 10.70
CA SER A 148 -4.17 8.19 10.02
C SER A 148 -5.35 7.41 10.60
N PHE A 149 -6.45 7.29 9.86
CA PHE A 149 -7.54 6.41 10.24
C PHE A 149 -7.44 5.10 9.47
N TYR A 150 -7.72 4.01 10.18
CA TYR A 150 -7.72 2.67 9.64
C TYR A 150 -9.08 2.38 9.01
N LEU A 151 -9.11 2.06 7.72
CA LEU A 151 -10.26 1.37 7.17
C LEU A 151 -10.24 -0.05 7.76
N PRO A 152 -11.32 -0.54 8.39
CA PRO A 152 -11.36 -1.93 8.87
C PRO A 152 -10.93 -2.88 7.74
N CYS A 153 -9.92 -3.71 8.00
CA CYS A 153 -9.52 -4.75 7.04
C CYS A 153 -10.75 -5.56 6.63
N ASP A 154 -10.85 -5.87 5.34
CA ASP A 154 -11.94 -6.61 4.72
C ASP A 154 -13.33 -5.97 4.82
N CYS A 155 -13.41 -4.66 4.60
CA CYS A 155 -14.68 -3.97 4.42
C CYS A 155 -15.37 -4.37 3.10
N VAL A 156 -16.67 -4.72 3.14
CA VAL A 156 -17.46 -5.02 1.93
C VAL A 156 -18.39 -3.87 1.55
N LYS A 157 -18.05 -3.30 0.39
CA LYS A 157 -18.69 -2.32 -0.47
C LYS A 157 -19.93 -2.72 -1.27
N GLN A 158 -21.17 -2.73 -0.77
CA GLN A 158 -22.32 -2.85 -1.70
C GLN A 158 -22.64 -1.51 -2.37
N LEU A 159 -22.64 -1.49 -3.70
CA LEU A 159 -22.87 -0.32 -4.54
C LEU A 159 -24.07 -0.54 -5.45
N HIS A 160 -24.93 0.46 -5.58
CA HIS A 160 -25.96 0.51 -6.61
C HIS A 160 -25.44 1.38 -7.76
N ILE A 161 -25.30 0.79 -8.95
CA ILE A 161 -24.65 1.41 -10.11
C ILE A 161 -25.46 1.17 -11.39
N SER A 162 -25.12 1.91 -12.46
CA SER A 162 -25.72 1.73 -13.78
C SER A 162 -24.82 0.90 -14.70
N SER A 163 -25.38 0.46 -15.82
CA SER A 163 -24.69 -0.27 -16.89
C SER A 163 -23.57 0.53 -17.56
N LEU A 164 -23.58 1.85 -17.39
CA LEU A 164 -22.57 2.79 -17.89
C LEU A 164 -21.47 3.09 -16.86
N THR A 165 -21.66 2.71 -15.60
CA THR A 165 -20.68 2.99 -14.55
C THR A 165 -19.39 2.23 -14.83
N THR A 166 -18.30 2.97 -14.95
CA THR A 166 -16.97 2.44 -15.28
C THR A 166 -16.19 2.00 -14.05
N THR A 167 -15.19 1.15 -14.25
CA THR A 167 -14.22 0.77 -13.21
C THR A 167 -13.57 1.99 -12.56
N ARG A 168 -13.22 3.02 -13.36
CA ARG A 168 -12.66 4.28 -12.85
C ARG A 168 -13.58 4.94 -11.84
N GLU A 169 -14.86 5.07 -12.16
CA GLU A 169 -15.86 5.71 -11.30
C GLU A 169 -16.09 4.91 -10.02
N VAL A 170 -16.10 3.57 -10.12
CA VAL A 170 -16.19 2.69 -8.94
C VAL A 170 -15.01 2.92 -8.00
N ILE A 171 -13.77 2.95 -8.52
CA ILE A 171 -12.57 3.21 -7.72
C ILE A 171 -12.68 4.60 -7.06
N GLN A 172 -12.93 5.65 -7.84
CA GLN A 172 -13.02 7.02 -7.32
C GLN A 172 -14.13 7.18 -6.28
N GLY A 173 -15.31 6.61 -6.54
CA GLY A 173 -16.45 6.65 -5.64
C GLY A 173 -16.19 5.95 -4.32
N LEU A 174 -15.52 4.78 -4.35
CA LEU A 174 -15.12 4.06 -3.14
C LEU A 174 -14.08 4.85 -2.33
N LEU A 175 -13.01 5.33 -2.98
CA LEU A 175 -11.97 6.10 -2.30
C LEU A 175 -12.55 7.36 -1.64
N LYS A 176 -13.39 8.11 -2.37
CA LYS A 176 -14.09 9.28 -1.81
C LYS A 176 -14.98 8.91 -0.62
N LYS A 177 -15.75 7.82 -0.73
CA LYS A 177 -16.65 7.35 0.33
C LYS A 177 -15.89 7.00 1.61
N PHE A 178 -14.71 6.43 1.48
CA PHE A 178 -13.85 6.05 2.60
C PHE A 178 -12.79 7.12 2.93
N MET A 179 -12.95 8.33 2.39
CA MET A 179 -12.08 9.48 2.62
C MET A 179 -10.59 9.22 2.32
N VAL A 180 -10.30 8.33 1.37
CA VAL A 180 -8.95 8.03 0.93
C VAL A 180 -8.38 9.17 0.11
N LEU A 181 -7.41 9.89 0.67
CA LEU A 181 -6.75 11.03 0.02
C LEU A 181 -5.61 10.64 -0.93
N ASP A 182 -5.23 9.37 -0.96
CA ASP A 182 -4.22 8.86 -1.89
C ASP A 182 -4.64 8.99 -3.36
N ASN A 183 -3.65 9.07 -4.25
CA ASN A 183 -3.90 9.14 -5.69
C ASN A 183 -4.69 7.89 -6.15
N PRO A 184 -5.86 8.05 -6.81
CA PRO A 184 -6.66 6.92 -7.28
C PRO A 184 -5.91 5.94 -8.18
N ARG A 185 -4.84 6.38 -8.86
CA ARG A 185 -3.97 5.53 -9.68
C ARG A 185 -3.16 4.51 -8.87
N LYS A 186 -3.03 4.68 -7.56
CA LYS A 186 -2.45 3.68 -6.65
C LYS A 186 -3.37 2.49 -6.43
N PHE A 187 -4.64 2.58 -6.82
CA PHE A 187 -5.62 1.53 -6.59
C PHE A 187 -6.06 0.93 -7.91
N ALA A 188 -6.44 -0.34 -7.86
CA ALA A 188 -7.10 -1.00 -8.96
C ALA A 188 -8.22 -1.91 -8.47
N LEU A 189 -9.24 -2.02 -9.31
CA LEU A 189 -10.32 -2.98 -9.12
C LEU A 189 -9.94 -4.27 -9.84
N TYR A 190 -10.07 -5.39 -9.16
CA TYR A 190 -9.81 -6.71 -9.69
C TYR A 190 -11.12 -7.48 -9.79
N ARG A 191 -11.29 -8.25 -10.87
CA ARG A 191 -12.20 -9.39 -10.87
C ARG A 191 -11.48 -10.57 -10.22
N GLN A 192 -12.14 -11.21 -9.28
CA GLN A 192 -11.71 -12.43 -8.63
C GLN A 192 -12.61 -13.58 -9.09
N THR A 193 -12.01 -14.67 -9.55
CA THR A 193 -12.72 -15.90 -9.92
C THR A 193 -12.07 -17.08 -9.21
N HIS A 194 -12.88 -18.04 -8.77
CA HIS A 194 -12.37 -19.24 -8.11
C HIS A 194 -12.17 -20.36 -9.15
N ARG A 195 -10.93 -20.88 -9.29
CA ARG A 195 -10.61 -22.02 -10.17
C ARG A 195 -9.64 -22.96 -9.48
N ASP A 196 -9.92 -24.26 -9.52
CA ASP A 196 -9.06 -25.34 -9.01
C ASP A 196 -8.61 -25.14 -7.53
N GLY A 197 -9.46 -24.55 -6.70
CA GLY A 197 -9.15 -24.25 -5.30
C GLY A 197 -8.25 -23.02 -5.08
N GLN A 198 -7.97 -22.24 -6.13
CA GLN A 198 -7.16 -21.03 -6.08
C GLN A 198 -7.97 -19.79 -6.50
N ASP A 199 -7.69 -18.68 -5.81
CA ASP A 199 -8.25 -17.36 -6.15
C ASP A 199 -7.41 -16.69 -7.23
N LEU A 200 -7.99 -16.53 -8.42
CA LEU A 200 -7.37 -15.81 -9.52
C LEU A 200 -7.83 -14.35 -9.50
N PHE A 201 -6.89 -13.42 -9.50
CA PHE A 201 -7.16 -11.98 -9.57
C PHE A 201 -6.72 -11.42 -10.91
N GLN A 202 -7.63 -10.73 -11.61
CA GLN A 202 -7.33 -10.02 -12.83
C GLN A 202 -7.71 -8.55 -12.71
N LYS A 203 -6.73 -7.66 -12.97
CA LYS A 203 -6.93 -6.21 -12.96
C LYS A 203 -7.93 -5.83 -14.04
N LEU A 204 -8.95 -5.06 -13.68
CA LEU A 204 -9.93 -4.53 -14.63
C LEU A 204 -9.39 -3.24 -15.26
N PRO A 205 -9.43 -3.12 -16.61
CA PRO A 205 -9.24 -1.85 -17.28
C PRO A 205 -10.16 -0.77 -16.74
N LEU A 206 -9.72 0.49 -16.79
CA LEU A 206 -10.47 1.62 -16.22
C LEU A 206 -11.77 1.94 -16.99
N CYS A 207 -11.83 1.56 -18.27
CA CYS A 207 -12.99 1.70 -19.15
C CYS A 207 -14.03 0.58 -18.98
N GLU A 208 -13.67 -0.53 -18.31
CA GLU A 208 -14.59 -1.65 -18.12
C GLU A 208 -15.84 -1.28 -17.33
N ARG A 209 -16.89 -2.09 -17.50
CA ARG A 209 -18.22 -1.87 -16.90
C ARG A 209 -18.55 -2.97 -15.90
N PRO A 210 -18.28 -2.79 -14.59
CA PRO A 210 -18.41 -3.86 -13.60
C PRO A 210 -19.82 -4.45 -13.49
N LEU A 211 -20.87 -3.67 -13.74
CA LEU A 211 -22.24 -4.18 -13.72
C LEU A 211 -22.50 -5.16 -14.88
N LEU A 212 -21.94 -4.90 -16.06
CA LEU A 212 -22.02 -5.82 -17.20
C LEU A 212 -21.32 -7.14 -16.87
N LEU A 213 -20.12 -7.07 -16.30
CA LEU A 213 -19.39 -8.26 -15.86
C LEU A 213 -20.20 -9.09 -14.87
N ARG A 214 -20.87 -8.43 -13.93
CA ARG A 214 -21.79 -9.09 -12.98
C ARG A 214 -22.98 -9.73 -13.68
N LEU A 215 -23.59 -9.05 -14.65
CA LEU A 215 -24.72 -9.58 -15.41
C LEU A 215 -24.34 -10.84 -16.20
N ILE A 216 -23.16 -10.84 -16.83
CA ILE A 216 -22.64 -11.98 -17.61
C ILE A 216 -22.28 -13.16 -16.70
N ALA A 217 -21.64 -12.91 -15.56
CA ALA A 217 -21.19 -13.97 -14.66
C ALA A 217 -22.31 -14.56 -13.79
N GLY A 218 -23.39 -13.80 -13.59
CA GLY A 218 -24.48 -14.18 -12.70
C GLY A 218 -24.29 -13.70 -11.24
N PRO A 219 -25.29 -13.97 -10.38
CA PRO A 219 -25.32 -13.45 -9.01
C PRO A 219 -24.36 -14.18 -8.05
N ASP A 220 -23.84 -15.35 -8.45
CA ASP A 220 -22.97 -16.18 -7.63
C ASP A 220 -21.61 -15.48 -7.35
N PRO A 221 -21.23 -15.28 -6.07
CA PRO A 221 -19.92 -14.72 -5.71
C PRO A 221 -18.73 -15.60 -6.08
N ASP A 222 -18.91 -16.92 -6.25
CA ASP A 222 -17.83 -17.87 -6.57
C ASP A 222 -17.40 -17.74 -8.04
N HIS A 223 -18.37 -17.44 -8.92
CA HIS A 223 -18.12 -17.18 -10.34
C HIS A 223 -17.43 -15.84 -10.57
N LEU A 224 -17.77 -14.83 -9.79
CA LEU A 224 -17.17 -13.51 -9.88
C LEU A 224 -17.29 -12.76 -8.56
N SER A 225 -16.20 -12.17 -8.10
CA SER A 225 -16.15 -11.22 -7.00
C SER A 225 -15.32 -10.00 -7.40
N PHE A 226 -15.62 -8.82 -6.85
CA PHE A 226 -14.83 -7.62 -7.09
C PHE A 226 -13.99 -7.28 -5.87
N VAL A 227 -12.72 -6.94 -6.08
CA VAL A 227 -11.79 -6.59 -5.00
C VAL A 227 -11.03 -5.32 -5.35
N LEU A 228 -11.12 -4.31 -4.51
CA LEU A 228 -10.30 -3.09 -4.58
C LEU A 228 -9.02 -3.33 -3.78
N LYS A 229 -7.87 -3.25 -4.45
CA LYS A 229 -6.55 -3.36 -3.82
C LYS A 229 -5.72 -2.12 -4.13
N GLU A 230 -4.76 -1.83 -3.26
CA GLU A 230 -3.62 -1.02 -3.67
C GLU A 230 -2.80 -1.82 -4.71
N ASN A 231 -2.26 -1.16 -5.72
CA ASN A 231 -1.27 -1.74 -6.62
C ASN A 231 0.00 -1.96 -5.79
N GLU A 232 0.05 -3.08 -5.06
CA GLU A 232 1.22 -3.50 -4.28
C GLU A 232 2.34 -4.03 -5.17
N THR A 233 2.07 -4.22 -6.46
CA THR A 233 3.11 -4.60 -7.39
C THR A 233 4.09 -3.43 -7.49
N GLY A 234 5.28 -3.62 -6.93
CA GLY A 234 6.50 -2.97 -7.39
C GLY A 234 6.83 -3.27 -8.87
N GLU A 235 5.84 -3.68 -9.68
CA GLU A 235 5.87 -3.71 -11.13
C GLU A 235 5.49 -2.32 -11.62
N VAL A 236 6.52 -1.59 -12.00
CA VAL A 236 6.37 -0.33 -12.73
C VAL A 236 5.75 -0.66 -14.08
N GLU A 237 4.66 0.02 -14.46
CA GLU A 237 4.09 -0.07 -15.81
C GLU A 237 5.04 0.61 -16.82
N TRP A 238 6.14 -0.08 -17.16
CA TRP A 238 7.23 0.48 -17.98
C TRP A 238 6.77 1.01 -19.34
N HIS A 239 5.72 0.40 -19.91
CA HIS A 239 5.12 0.82 -21.18
C HIS A 239 4.42 2.20 -21.11
N ALA A 240 4.13 2.72 -19.92
CA ALA A 240 3.53 4.05 -19.73
C ALA A 240 4.54 5.19 -19.78
N PHE A 241 5.84 4.89 -19.76
CA PHE A 241 6.92 5.87 -19.86
C PHE A 241 7.39 6.00 -21.31
N SER A 242 7.76 7.22 -21.69
CA SER A 242 8.38 7.49 -22.97
C SER A 242 9.79 6.86 -23.04
N VAL A 243 10.27 6.59 -24.25
CA VAL A 243 11.62 6.04 -24.46
C VAL A 243 12.72 6.86 -23.76
N PRO A 244 12.72 8.21 -23.78
CA PRO A 244 13.70 9.00 -23.03
C PRO A 244 13.63 8.82 -21.51
N GLU A 245 12.45 8.65 -20.93
CA GLU A 245 12.27 8.39 -19.50
C GLU A 245 12.82 7.02 -19.13
N LEU A 246 12.54 5.99 -19.95
CA LEU A 246 13.11 4.65 -19.79
C LEU A 246 14.65 4.66 -19.86
N GLN A 247 15.22 5.43 -20.80
CA GLN A 247 16.66 5.59 -20.91
C GLN A 247 17.26 6.23 -19.65
N ASN A 248 16.58 7.21 -19.05
CA ASN A 248 17.00 7.85 -17.82
C ASN A 248 17.00 6.86 -16.64
N PHE A 249 15.95 6.05 -16.52
CA PHE A 249 15.90 5.01 -15.49
C PHE A 249 17.06 4.02 -15.61
N LEU A 250 17.44 3.60 -16.82
CA LEU A 250 18.61 2.74 -17.02
C LEU A 250 19.89 3.39 -16.51
N VAL A 251 20.13 4.68 -16.82
CA VAL A 251 21.31 5.41 -16.35
C VAL A 251 21.35 5.51 -14.82
N ILE A 252 20.20 5.77 -14.19
CA ILE A 252 20.10 5.83 -12.73
C ILE A 252 20.43 4.45 -12.12
N LEU A 253 19.87 3.38 -12.66
CA LEU A 253 20.07 2.01 -12.17
C LEU A 253 21.52 1.56 -12.32
N GLU A 254 22.16 1.84 -13.46
CA GLU A 254 23.59 1.53 -13.67
C GLU A 254 24.47 2.26 -12.65
N LYS A 255 24.17 3.53 -12.37
CA LYS A 255 24.89 4.32 -11.36
C LYS A 255 24.70 3.74 -9.96
N GLU A 256 23.47 3.40 -9.58
CA GLU A 256 23.15 2.81 -8.29
C GLU A 256 23.83 1.43 -8.12
N GLU A 257 23.83 0.61 -9.16
CA GLU A 257 24.52 -0.68 -9.18
C GLU A 257 26.03 -0.50 -8.99
N ALA A 258 26.66 0.41 -9.72
CA ALA A 258 28.09 0.70 -9.59
C ALA A 258 28.46 1.26 -8.21
N GLU A 259 27.58 2.03 -7.57
CA GLU A 259 27.75 2.49 -6.20
C GLU A 259 27.63 1.32 -5.20
N ARG A 260 26.67 0.41 -5.39
CA ARG A 260 26.52 -0.79 -4.57
C ARG A 260 27.72 -1.72 -4.66
N VAL A 261 28.21 -2.00 -5.87
CA VAL A 261 29.40 -2.84 -6.07
C VAL A 261 30.59 -2.26 -5.31
N ARG A 262 30.86 -0.95 -5.47
CA ARG A 262 31.93 -0.27 -4.75
C ARG A 262 31.77 -0.34 -3.22
N ALA A 263 30.55 -0.15 -2.72
CA ALA A 263 30.28 -0.25 -1.28
C ALA A 263 30.56 -1.66 -0.73
N VAL A 264 30.14 -2.70 -1.47
CA VAL A 264 30.39 -4.10 -1.13
C VAL A 264 31.89 -4.41 -1.16
N GLU A 265 32.59 -4.03 -2.23
CA GLU A 265 34.04 -4.22 -2.36
C GLU A 265 34.81 -3.54 -1.23
N HIS A 266 34.44 -2.30 -0.89
CA HIS A 266 35.05 -1.56 0.21
C HIS A 266 34.84 -2.28 1.55
N LYS A 267 33.61 -2.74 1.82
CA LYS A 267 33.27 -3.48 3.05
C LYS A 267 34.10 -4.76 3.18
N TYR A 268 34.20 -5.57 2.12
CA TYR A 268 34.99 -6.80 2.14
C TYR A 268 36.50 -6.53 2.21
N THR A 269 36.97 -5.45 1.60
CA THR A 269 38.38 -5.02 1.71
C THR A 269 38.72 -4.67 3.15
N MET A 270 37.89 -3.88 3.82
CA MET A 270 38.07 -3.52 5.22
C MET A 270 38.01 -4.74 6.14
N TYR A 271 37.06 -5.66 5.89
CA TYR A 271 36.94 -6.90 6.65
C TYR A 271 38.17 -7.79 6.48
N ARG A 272 38.66 -7.97 5.24
CA ARG A 272 39.89 -8.71 4.94
C ARG A 272 41.10 -8.12 5.67
N GLN A 273 41.26 -6.79 5.67
CA GLN A 273 42.37 -6.13 6.37
C GLN A 273 42.31 -6.33 7.89
N LYS A 274 41.10 -6.30 8.49
CA LYS A 274 40.92 -6.59 9.92
C LYS A 274 41.30 -8.04 10.23
N LEU A 275 40.86 -8.99 9.40
CA LEU A 275 41.18 -10.41 9.56
C LEU A 275 42.69 -10.68 9.45
N GLN A 276 43.36 -10.06 8.48
CA GLN A 276 44.82 -10.17 8.32
C GLN A 276 45.58 -9.64 9.53
N ARG A 277 45.16 -8.50 10.11
CA ARG A 277 45.75 -7.95 11.33
C ARG A 277 45.55 -8.88 12.53
N ALA A 278 44.36 -9.46 12.69
CA ALA A 278 44.09 -10.41 13.75
C ALA A 278 44.95 -11.68 13.64
N LEU A 279 45.17 -12.19 12.41
CA LEU A 279 46.05 -13.33 12.18
C LEU A 279 47.51 -13.01 12.52
N GLN A 280 48.02 -11.83 12.14
CA GLN A 280 49.38 -11.40 12.48
C GLN A 280 49.63 -11.22 13.98
N GLN A 281 48.58 -10.88 14.74
CA GLN A 281 48.67 -10.74 16.21
C GLN A 281 48.60 -12.09 16.94
N HIS A 282 48.26 -13.17 16.24
CA HIS A 282 48.07 -14.52 16.81
C HIS A 282 49.16 -15.51 16.32
N ASP A 283 50.19 -15.03 15.62
CA ASP A 283 51.41 -15.81 15.35
C ASP A 283 52.31 -15.77 16.62
N PRO A 284 52.61 -16.93 17.24
CA PRO A 284 53.38 -17.03 18.49
C PRO A 284 54.88 -16.75 18.34
#